data_AF-A0A3R7EX31-F1
#
_entry.id   AF-A0A3R7EX31-F1
#
_cell.length_a   1.000
_cell.length_b   1.000
_cell.length_c   1.000
_cell.angle_alpha   90.00
_cell.angle_beta   90.00
_cell.angle_gamma   90.00
#
_symmetry.space_group_name_H-M   'P 1'
#
loop_
_entity.id
_entity.type
_entity.pdbx_description
1 polymer ?
#
loop_
_entity_poly.entity_id
_entity_poly.type
_entity_poly.pdbx_seq_one_letter_code
_entity_poly.pdbx_strand_id
1 'polypeptide(L)' 'MQFDYKGFHIDCRARSVDSGGGYIARARITRRPGSDEDRVETHESGDIDRFANEADAISCAKAWAIHWCDGILN' A
#
# COMPACT_ATOMS: atom_id res chain seq x y z
N MET A 1 2.62 5.74 -6.01
CA MET A 1 1.33 6.45 -6.07
C MET A 1 0.83 6.65 -4.65
N GLN A 2 0.37 7.85 -4.28
CA GLN A 2 -0.11 8.15 -2.92
C GLN A 2 -1.54 8.70 -2.96
N PHE A 3 -2.38 8.33 -2.00
CA PHE A 3 -3.74 8.85 -1.84
C PHE A 3 -4.28 8.60 -0.43
N ASP A 4 -5.25 9.42 -0.01
CA ASP A 4 -5.98 9.20 1.24
C ASP A 4 -7.28 8.41 1.00
N TYR A 5 -7.61 7.50 1.91
CA TYR A 5 -8.80 6.66 1.85
C TYR A 5 -9.34 6.39 3.26
N LYS A 6 -10.57 6.83 3.55
CA LYS A 6 -11.28 6.59 4.83
C LYS A 6 -10.45 6.89 6.10
N GLY A 7 -9.64 7.95 6.07
CA GLY A 7 -8.78 8.34 7.20
C GLY A 7 -7.40 7.63 7.25
N PHE A 8 -7.11 6.79 6.27
CA PHE A 8 -5.79 6.20 6.06
C PHE A 8 -5.06 6.92 4.92
N HIS A 9 -3.77 7.15 5.11
CA HIS A 9 -2.86 7.57 4.04
C HIS A 9 -2.22 6.33 3.42
N ILE A 10 -2.41 6.14 2.11
CA ILE A 10 -1.96 4.96 1.38
C ILE A 10 -0.86 5.37 0.40
N ASP A 11 0.25 4.64 0.43
CA ASP A 11 1.37 4.76 -0.48
C ASP A 11 1.62 3.42 -1.19
N CYS A 12 1.19 3.34 -2.45
CA CYS A 12 1.40 2.21 -3.34
C CYS A 12 2.75 2.33 -4.05
N ARG A 13 3.55 1.27 -4.01
CA ARG A 13 4.89 1.21 -4.58
C ARG A 13 5.03 0.00 -5.49
N ALA A 14 5.83 0.18 -6.53
CA ALA A 14 6.30 -0.88 -7.40
C ALA A 14 7.83 -0.94 -7.26
N ARG A 15 8.35 -2.01 -6.66
CA ARG A 15 9.79 -2.20 -6.53
C ARG A 15 10.32 -2.90 -7.77
N SER A 16 11.19 -2.25 -8.54
CA SER A 16 11.88 -2.87 -9.68
C SER A 16 12.77 -4.03 -9.23
N VAL A 17 12.78 -5.11 -10.00
CA VAL A 17 13.67 -6.26 -9.77
C VAL A 17 14.83 -6.21 -10.77
N ASP A 18 15.99 -5.76 -10.31
CA ASP A 18 17.20 -5.54 -11.13
C ASP A 18 17.59 -6.73 -12.03
N SER A 19 17.54 -7.96 -11.52
CA SER A 19 18.15 -9.12 -12.20
C SER A 19 17.20 -9.98 -13.04
N GLY A 20 15.92 -9.62 -13.16
CA GLY A 20 14.94 -10.47 -13.87
C GLY A 20 13.77 -9.76 -14.52
N GLY A 21 13.80 -8.43 -14.57
CA GLY A 21 12.71 -7.62 -15.10
C GLY A 21 11.44 -7.69 -14.25
N GLY A 22 10.60 -6.67 -14.37
CA GLY A 22 9.32 -6.60 -13.66
C GLY A 22 9.41 -5.92 -12.29
N TYR A 23 8.25 -5.90 -11.64
CA TYR A 23 7.93 -5.02 -10.53
C TYR A 23 7.20 -5.80 -9.44
N ILE A 24 7.61 -5.63 -8.20
CA ILE A 24 6.92 -6.22 -7.05
C ILE A 24 5.99 -5.16 -6.45
N ALA A 25 4.71 -5.48 -6.36
CA ALA A 25 3.69 -4.65 -5.75
C ALA A 25 3.87 -4.63 -4.23
N ARG A 26 3.87 -3.42 -3.65
CA ARG A 26 3.88 -3.18 -2.21
C ARG A 26 2.97 -2.00 -1.87
N ALA A 27 2.40 -1.99 -0.69
CA ALA A 27 1.64 -0.88 -0.14
C ALA A 27 2.07 -0.59 1.29
N ARG A 28 2.13 0.70 1.63
CA ARG A 28 2.25 1.18 3.01
C ARG A 28 0.99 1.97 3.34
N ILE A 29 0.39 1.66 4.47
CA ILE A 29 -0.81 2.31 4.98
C ILE A 29 -0.46 2.95 6.30
N THR A 30 -0.79 4.22 6.45
CA THR A 30 -0.53 4.98 7.67
C THR A 30 -1.84 5.57 8.16
N ARG A 31 -2.25 5.24 9.38
CA ARG A 31 -3.39 5.88 10.04
C ARG A 31 -2.86 7.00 10.91
N ARG A 32 -3.34 8.23 10.68
CA ARG A 32 -3.09 9.33 11.61
C ARG A 32 -4.27 9.42 12.57
N PRO A 33 -4.08 9.20 13.87
CA PRO A 33 -5.15 9.45 14.82
C PRO A 33 -5.39 10.96 14.97
N GLY A 34 -6.65 11.32 15.24
CA GLY A 34 -7.10 12.71 15.31
C GLY A 34 -6.73 13.46 16.60
N SER A 35 -5.91 12.88 17.48
CA SER A 35 -5.47 13.52 18.73
C SER A 35 -4.00 13.19 19.00
N ASP A 36 -3.29 14.19 19.53
CA ASP A 36 -1.82 14.34 19.57
C ASP A 36 -1.07 13.24 20.34
N GLU A 37 -1.77 12.36 21.06
CA GLU A 37 -1.17 11.31 21.91
C GLU A 37 -1.25 9.88 21.34
N ASP A 38 -1.92 9.67 20.21
CA ASP A 38 -2.17 8.33 19.71
C ASP A 38 -1.12 7.96 18.64
N ARG A 39 -0.50 6.78 18.77
CA ARG A 39 0.66 6.40 17.96
C ARG A 39 0.25 6.29 16.49
N VAL A 40 1.05 6.85 15.59
CA VAL A 40 0.87 6.66 14.15
C VAL A 40 0.99 5.17 13.82
N GLU A 41 -0.14 4.51 13.57
CA GLU A 41 -0.16 3.12 13.15
C GLU A 41 0.26 3.03 11.68
N THR A 42 1.38 2.36 11.43
CA THR A 42 1.83 2.05 10.07
C THR A 42 1.71 0.55 9.84
N HIS A 43 1.05 0.19 8.74
CA HIS A 43 0.99 -1.18 8.25
C HIS A 43 1.68 -1.28 6.89
N GLU A 44 2.53 -2.29 6.71
CA GLU A 44 3.22 -2.57 5.46
C GLU A 44 2.76 -3.93 4.92
N SER A 45 2.42 -3.98 3.63
CA SER A 45 1.92 -5.20 2.99
C SER A 45 2.96 -6.32 2.88
N GLY A 46 4.25 -5.98 2.93
CA GLY A 46 5.29 -6.83 2.36
C GLY A 46 5.15 -6.96 0.85
N ASP A 47 5.69 -8.04 0.27
CA ASP A 47 5.55 -8.35 -1.16
C ASP A 47 4.15 -8.92 -1.43
N ILE A 48 3.35 -8.20 -2.22
CA ILE A 48 1.99 -8.63 -2.57
C ILE A 48 2.04 -9.63 -3.72
N ASP A 49 2.59 -9.21 -4.85
CA ASP A 49 2.75 -10.03 -6.06
C ASP A 49 3.76 -9.39 -7.04
N ARG A 50 4.15 -10.11 -8.09
CA ARG A 50 5.08 -9.66 -9.14
C ARG A 50 4.39 -9.49 -10.49
N PHE A 51 4.66 -8.36 -11.13
CA PHE A 51 4.10 -7.97 -12.43
C PHE A 51 5.19 -7.66 -13.45
N ALA A 52 4.86 -7.78 -14.73
CA ALA A 52 5.79 -7.45 -15.81
C ALA A 52 5.99 -5.93 -15.98
N ASN A 53 4.99 -5.11 -15.62
CA ASN A 53 5.02 -3.66 -15.73
C ASN A 53 4.65 -2.97 -14.42
N GLU A 54 5.06 -1.70 -14.31
CA GLU A 54 4.88 -0.90 -13.09
C GLU A 54 3.41 -0.59 -12.81
N ALA A 55 2.62 -0.29 -13.86
CA ALA A 55 1.24 0.13 -13.74
C ALA A 55 0.34 -0.96 -13.13
N ASP A 56 0.57 -2.22 -13.50
CA ASP A 56 -0.15 -3.36 -12.93
C ASP A 56 0.26 -3.59 -11.47
N ALA A 57 1.54 -3.45 -11.13
CA ALA A 57 2.00 -3.55 -9.75
C ALA A 57 1.38 -2.45 -8.85
N ILE A 58 1.30 -1.22 -9.34
CA ILE A 58 0.64 -0.11 -8.62
C ILE A 58 -0.87 -0.36 -8.49
N SER A 59 -1.53 -0.83 -9.56
CA SER A 59 -2.97 -1.14 -9.55
C SER A 59 -3.29 -2.26 -8.55
N CYS A 60 -2.47 -3.31 -8.51
CA CYS A 60 -2.57 -4.38 -7.53
C CYS A 60 -2.37 -3.87 -6.10
N ALA A 61 -1.31 -3.11 -5.85
CA ALA A 61 -1.03 -2.52 -4.54
C ALA A 61 -2.19 -1.64 -4.04
N LYS A 62 -2.84 -0.89 -4.95
CA LYS A 62 -4.02 -0.08 -4.64
C LYS A 62 -5.22 -0.95 -4.22
N ALA A 63 -5.54 -1.98 -4.99
CA ALA A 63 -6.66 -2.87 -4.71
C ALA A 63 -6.47 -3.58 -3.36
N TRP A 64 -5.27 -4.09 -3.10
CA TRP A 64 -4.91 -4.69 -1.82
C TRP A 64 -5.09 -3.71 -0.66
N ALA A 65 -4.60 -2.47 -0.80
CA ALA A 65 -4.65 -1.49 0.28
C ALA A 65 -6.07 -1.09 0.64
N ILE A 66 -6.95 -0.93 -0.35
CA ILE A 66 -8.38 -0.65 -0.13
C ILE A 66 -9.03 -1.81 0.61
N HIS A 67 -8.80 -3.06 0.16
CA HIS A 67 -9.36 -4.24 0.79
C HIS A 67 -8.90 -4.39 2.25
N TRP A 68 -7.62 -4.11 2.53
CA TRP A 68 -7.10 -4.12 3.89
C TRP A 68 -7.80 -3.07 4.77
N CYS A 69 -7.89 -1.82 4.30
CA CYS A 69 -8.57 -0.75 5.04
C CYS A 69 -10.04 -1.09 5.31
N ASP A 70 -10.74 -1.66 4.33
CA ASP A 70 -12.13 -2.07 4.47
C ASP A 70 -12.30 -3.21 5.50
N GLY A 71 -11.33 -4.13 5.58
CA GLY A 71 -11.31 -5.19 6.59
C GLY A 71 -11.08 -4.69 8.03
N ILE A 72 -10.37 -3.57 8.21
CA ILE A 72 -10.12 -2.97 9.54
C ILE A 72 -11.33 -2.15 10.03
N LEU A 73 -12.16 -1.65 9.13
CA LEU A 73 -13.32 -0.82 9.44
C LEU A 73 -14.62 -1.63 9.68
N ASN A 74 -14.56 -2.96 9.58
CA ASN A 74 -15.69 -3.87 9.79
C ASN A 74 -15.81 -4.32 11.26
#